data_AF-A0A2X3IIL3-F1
#
_entry.id   AF-A0A2X3IIL3-F1
#
_cell.length_a   1.000
_cell.length_b   1.000
_cell.length_c   1.000
_cell.angle_alpha   90.00
_cell.angle_beta   90.00
_cell.angle_gamma   90.00
#
_symmetry.space_group_name_H-M   'P 1'
#
loop_
_entity.id
_entity.type
_entity.pdbx_description
1 polymer ?
#
loop_
_entity_poly.entity_id
_entity_poly.type
_entity_poly.pdbx_seq_one_letter_code
_entity_poly.pdbx_strand_id
1 'polypeptide(L)'
;MNIAIIGAGPAGIISARNAIKAGHSVVLFEKNTRIGGIWNPWSGGAYRNACMQNSRYTFHYTGFPPGDIDEFPGVEQVFRYLSAVAGEDALRESTRLNTEVVSLRKDAGHWVIRCASEGKDTEDIFDRVIIATGELWQPRRPPCQVRKTSPER
;
A
#
# COMPACT_ATOMS: atom_id res chain seq x y z
N MET A 1 -14.81 -16.44 -3.81
CA MET A 1 -14.41 -16.13 -2.42
C MET A 1 -14.31 -14.62 -2.28
N ASN A 2 -14.61 -14.12 -1.08
CA ASN A 2 -14.44 -12.73 -0.67
C ASN A 2 -13.08 -12.56 0.00
N ILE A 3 -12.23 -11.72 -0.57
CA ILE A 3 -10.85 -11.52 -0.14
C ILE A 3 -10.67 -10.07 0.30
N ALA A 4 -10.21 -9.87 1.52
CA ALA A 4 -9.74 -8.57 1.97
C ALA A 4 -8.24 -8.42 1.72
N ILE A 5 -7.84 -7.25 1.28
CA ILE A 5 -6.44 -6.90 1.05
C ILE A 5 -6.15 -5.61 1.82
N ILE A 6 -5.13 -5.64 2.68
CA ILE A 6 -4.86 -4.55 3.62
C ILE A 6 -3.62 -3.78 3.14
N GLY A 7 -3.83 -2.56 2.64
CA GLY A 7 -2.82 -1.63 2.16
C GLY A 7 -2.79 -1.55 0.63
N ALA A 8 -3.04 -0.37 0.05
CA ALA A 8 -3.01 -0.11 -1.39
C ALA A 8 -1.65 0.41 -1.87
N GLY A 9 -0.56 -0.16 -1.32
CA GLY A 9 0.79 0.00 -1.86
C GLY A 9 1.05 -0.91 -3.06
N PRO A 10 2.30 -0.99 -3.54
CA PRO A 10 2.68 -1.86 -4.66
C PRO A 10 2.19 -3.30 -4.50
N ALA A 11 2.39 -3.91 -3.32
CA ALA A 11 1.99 -5.29 -3.06
C ALA A 11 0.47 -5.48 -3.07
N GLY A 12 -0.29 -4.53 -2.52
CA GLY A 12 -1.75 -4.63 -2.45
C GLY A 12 -2.43 -4.42 -3.79
N ILE A 13 -1.96 -3.44 -4.58
CA ILE A 13 -2.48 -3.16 -5.92
C ILE A 13 -2.37 -4.41 -6.80
N ILE A 14 -1.20 -5.04 -6.86
CA ILE A 14 -1.01 -6.22 -7.71
C ILE A 14 -1.76 -7.44 -7.17
N SER A 15 -1.86 -7.59 -5.84
CA SER A 15 -2.63 -8.67 -5.22
C SER A 15 -4.12 -8.55 -5.54
N ALA A 16 -4.68 -7.35 -5.44
CA ALA A 16 -6.08 -7.07 -5.75
C ALA A 16 -6.38 -7.33 -7.22
N ARG A 17 -5.55 -6.79 -8.10
CA ARG A 17 -5.63 -7.00 -9.55
C ARG A 17 -5.64 -8.49 -9.92
N ASN A 18 -4.71 -9.27 -9.38
CA ASN A 18 -4.64 -10.71 -9.69
C ASN A 18 -5.82 -11.49 -9.09
N ALA A 19 -6.28 -11.14 -7.89
CA ALA A 19 -7.44 -11.77 -7.28
C ALA A 19 -8.72 -11.49 -8.06
N ILE A 20 -8.93 -10.26 -8.53
CA ILE A 20 -10.05 -9.88 -9.41
C ILE A 20 -9.99 -10.67 -10.72
N LYS A 21 -8.82 -10.74 -11.37
CA LYS A 21 -8.62 -11.53 -12.60
C LYS A 21 -8.90 -13.02 -12.41
N ALA A 22 -8.66 -13.55 -11.21
CA ALA A 22 -8.98 -14.93 -10.85
C ALA A 22 -10.48 -15.16 -10.52
N GLY A 23 -11.33 -14.13 -10.64
CA GLY A 23 -12.77 -14.21 -10.37
C GLY A 23 -13.13 -14.15 -8.88
N HIS A 24 -12.27 -13.58 -8.04
CA HIS A 24 -12.57 -13.35 -6.62
C HIS A 24 -13.21 -11.97 -6.41
N SER A 25 -14.10 -11.88 -5.42
CA SER A 25 -14.60 -10.60 -4.92
C SER A 25 -13.57 -10.03 -3.97
N VAL A 26 -13.14 -8.80 -4.19
CA VAL A 26 -12.02 -8.18 -3.47
C VAL A 26 -12.49 -6.90 -2.81
N VAL A 27 -11.98 -6.65 -1.60
CA VAL A 27 -12.00 -5.31 -0.99
C VAL A 27 -10.57 -4.94 -0.65
N LEU A 28 -10.07 -3.87 -1.26
CA LEU A 28 -8.74 -3.31 -1.01
C LEU A 28 -8.87 -2.13 -0.04
N PHE A 29 -8.38 -2.29 1.18
CA PHE A 29 -8.40 -1.25 2.21
C PHE A 29 -7.16 -0.39 2.17
N GLU A 30 -7.33 0.93 2.24
CA GLU A 30 -6.24 1.90 2.31
C GLU A 30 -6.58 3.01 3.31
N LYS A 31 -5.67 3.24 4.26
CA LYS A 31 -5.86 4.25 5.30
C LYS A 31 -5.77 5.68 4.76
N ASN A 32 -4.99 5.89 3.70
CA ASN A 32 -4.80 7.21 3.11
C ASN A 32 -5.92 7.57 2.12
N THR A 33 -5.95 8.84 1.73
CA THR A 33 -6.84 9.37 0.69
C THR A 33 -6.47 8.92 -0.72
N ARG A 34 -5.30 8.29 -0.90
CA ARG A 34 -4.76 7.85 -2.19
C ARG A 34 -3.94 6.57 -2.03
N ILE A 35 -3.97 5.75 -3.07
CA ILE A 35 -3.13 4.54 -3.22
C ILE A 35 -1.65 4.89 -3.38
N GLY A 36 -0.80 3.87 -3.56
CA GLY A 36 0.62 4.00 -3.88
C GLY A 36 1.56 3.71 -2.70
N GLY A 37 1.02 3.70 -1.47
CA GLY A 37 1.79 3.36 -0.27
C GLY A 37 2.99 4.28 -0.08
N ILE A 38 4.21 3.71 0.01
CA ILE A 38 5.45 4.48 0.17
C ILE A 38 5.70 5.45 -0.99
N TRP A 39 5.19 5.13 -2.18
CA TRP A 39 5.34 5.93 -3.39
C TRP A 39 4.23 6.96 -3.56
N ASN A 40 3.28 7.04 -2.64
CA ASN A 40 2.33 8.14 -2.61
C ASN A 40 3.05 9.44 -2.15
N PRO A 41 3.14 10.49 -2.99
CA PRO A 41 3.86 11.73 -2.64
C PRO A 41 3.35 12.42 -1.37
N TRP A 42 2.10 12.16 -0.98
CA TRP A 42 1.43 12.78 0.16
C TRP A 42 1.46 11.93 1.43
N SER A 43 1.99 10.70 1.37
CA SER A 43 1.93 9.77 2.50
C SER A 43 3.08 9.94 3.50
N GLY A 44 4.11 10.71 3.13
CA GLY A 44 5.33 10.89 3.95
C GLY A 44 6.22 9.63 4.03
N GLY A 45 5.97 8.62 3.18
CA GLY A 45 6.74 7.38 3.17
C GLY A 45 8.12 7.54 2.54
N ALA A 46 8.20 8.04 1.31
CA ALA A 46 9.47 8.30 0.62
C ALA A 46 9.93 9.76 0.79
N TYR A 47 11.24 9.97 0.81
CA TYR A 47 11.80 11.31 0.63
C TYR A 47 11.39 11.87 -0.72
N ARG A 48 11.15 13.18 -0.80
CA ARG A 48 10.68 13.85 -2.04
C ARG A 48 11.57 13.57 -3.26
N ASN A 49 12.88 13.51 -3.05
CA ASN A 49 13.89 13.29 -4.09
C ASN A 49 14.35 11.82 -4.18
N ALA A 50 13.63 10.88 -3.56
CA ALA A 50 13.94 9.47 -3.70
C ALA A 50 13.72 9.01 -5.14
N CYS A 51 14.66 8.20 -5.62
CA CYS A 51 14.55 7.48 -6.88
C CYS A 51 14.65 5.97 -6.63
N MET A 52 14.10 5.20 -7.54
CA MET A 52 14.29 3.75 -7.57
C MET A 52 15.79 3.41 -7.68
N GLN A 53 16.23 2.44 -6.90
CA GLN A 53 17.59 1.89 -7.02
C GLN A 53 17.69 0.88 -8.17
N ASN A 54 16.56 0.35 -8.61
CA ASN A 54 16.44 -0.55 -9.75
C ASN A 54 15.98 0.20 -11.00
N SER A 55 16.43 -0.30 -12.14
CA SER A 55 16.07 0.25 -13.45
C SER A 55 14.59 0.03 -13.77
N ARG A 56 14.04 0.88 -14.64
CA ARG A 56 12.67 0.75 -15.18
C ARG A 56 12.37 -0.62 -15.74
N TYR A 57 13.38 -1.30 -16.29
CA TYR A 57 13.26 -2.64 -16.87
C TYR A 57 13.18 -3.77 -15.84
N THR A 58 13.42 -3.50 -14.55
CA THR A 58 13.47 -4.55 -13.52
C THR A 58 12.49 -4.36 -12.37
N PHE A 59 11.80 -3.22 -12.28
CA PHE A 59 10.80 -2.98 -11.22
C PHE A 59 9.34 -3.21 -11.64
N HIS A 60 9.07 -3.18 -12.95
CA HIS A 60 7.70 -3.19 -13.45
C HIS A 60 7.02 -4.55 -13.22
N TYR A 61 5.69 -4.57 -13.27
CA TYR A 61 4.92 -5.80 -13.16
C TYR A 61 4.87 -6.50 -14.51
N THR A 62 4.84 -7.83 -14.48
CA THR A 62 4.63 -8.63 -15.68
C THR A 62 3.31 -8.25 -16.35
N GLY A 63 3.35 -7.94 -17.65
CA GLY A 63 2.19 -7.47 -18.42
C GLY A 63 1.87 -5.97 -18.26
N PHE A 64 2.64 -5.22 -17.47
CA PHE A 64 2.53 -3.77 -17.28
C PHE A 64 3.90 -3.13 -17.47
N PRO A 65 4.35 -2.90 -18.71
CA PRO A 65 5.63 -2.26 -18.95
C PRO A 65 5.61 -0.81 -18.41
N PRO A 66 6.77 -0.27 -18.00
CA PRO A 66 6.87 1.03 -17.33
C PRO A 66 6.60 2.23 -18.23
N GLY A 67 6.39 2.02 -19.55
CA GLY A 67 6.21 3.07 -20.53
C GLY A 67 7.48 3.91 -20.72
N ASP A 68 7.29 5.18 -21.09
CA ASP A 68 8.35 6.17 -21.23
C ASP A 68 8.52 6.93 -19.90
N ILE A 69 9.38 6.39 -19.03
CA ILE A 69 9.79 6.98 -17.76
C ILE A 69 11.30 6.90 -17.65
N ASP A 70 11.89 7.68 -16.74
CA ASP A 70 13.34 7.68 -16.52
C ASP A 70 13.84 6.29 -16.15
N GLU A 71 15.12 6.03 -16.44
CA GLU A 71 15.74 4.73 -16.15
C GLU A 71 15.66 4.38 -14.66
N PHE A 72 15.84 5.37 -13.78
CA PHE A 72 15.70 5.22 -12.33
C PHE A 72 14.62 6.19 -11.84
N PRO A 73 13.33 5.79 -11.94
CA PRO A 73 12.23 6.72 -11.79
C PRO A 73 12.11 7.27 -10.36
N GLY A 74 11.73 8.54 -10.26
CA GLY A 74 11.46 9.23 -9.00
C GLY A 74 10.05 8.94 -8.45
N VAL A 75 9.76 9.47 -7.26
CA VAL A 75 8.49 9.25 -6.55
C VAL A 75 7.26 9.48 -7.42
N GLU A 76 7.20 10.63 -8.12
CA GLU A 76 6.06 10.99 -8.97
C GLU A 76 5.86 10.02 -10.14
N GLN A 77 6.94 9.54 -10.77
CA GLN A 77 6.86 8.60 -11.88
C GLN A 77 6.38 7.22 -11.41
N VAL A 78 6.90 6.74 -10.28
CA VAL A 78 6.45 5.46 -9.69
C VAL A 78 4.99 5.56 -9.25
N PHE A 79 4.58 6.69 -8.65
CA PHE A 79 3.19 6.95 -8.29
C PHE A 79 2.25 6.89 -9.49
N ARG A 80 2.60 7.57 -10.59
CA ARG A 80 1.81 7.54 -11.84
C ARG A 80 1.73 6.14 -12.42
N TYR A 81 2.85 5.40 -12.42
CA TYR A 81 2.88 4.01 -12.87
C TYR A 81 1.94 3.12 -12.03
N LEU A 82 2.01 3.19 -10.70
CA LEU A 82 1.11 2.43 -9.82
C LEU A 82 -0.35 2.83 -10.00
N SER A 83 -0.62 4.12 -10.23
CA SER A 83 -1.96 4.62 -10.52
C SER A 83 -2.51 4.07 -11.84
N ALA A 84 -1.66 3.96 -12.87
CA ALA A 84 -2.04 3.33 -14.13
C ALA A 84 -2.29 1.82 -13.97
N VAL A 85 -1.49 1.11 -13.18
CA VAL A 85 -1.70 -0.31 -12.85
C VAL A 85 -3.02 -0.51 -12.09
N ALA A 86 -3.35 0.44 -11.20
CA ALA A 86 -4.56 0.40 -10.40
C ALA A 86 -5.84 0.81 -11.16
N GLY A 87 -5.70 1.54 -12.27
CA GLY A 87 -6.78 2.16 -13.04
C GLY A 87 -7.74 1.22 -13.79
N GLU A 88 -7.82 -0.06 -13.42
CA GLU A 88 -8.93 -0.91 -13.83
C GLU A 88 -10.19 -0.49 -13.07
N ASP A 89 -11.33 -0.34 -13.77
CA ASP A 89 -12.59 0.07 -13.15
C ASP A 89 -12.97 -0.83 -11.96
N ALA A 90 -12.79 -2.15 -12.12
CA ALA A 90 -13.03 -3.11 -11.04
C ALA A 90 -12.15 -2.87 -9.80
N LEU A 91 -10.87 -2.53 -9.99
CA LEU A 91 -9.97 -2.27 -8.86
C LEU A 91 -10.33 -0.95 -8.17
N ARG A 92 -10.67 0.09 -8.95
CA ARG A 92 -11.15 1.37 -8.41
C ARG A 92 -12.43 1.19 -7.59
N GLU A 93 -13.37 0.39 -8.06
CA GLU A 93 -14.62 0.08 -7.35
C GLU A 93 -14.40 -0.77 -6.10
N SER A 94 -13.43 -1.68 -6.13
CA SER A 94 -13.08 -2.54 -4.98
C SER A 94 -12.26 -1.85 -3.89
N THR A 95 -11.79 -0.61 -4.12
CA THR A 95 -10.89 0.08 -3.20
C THR A 95 -11.64 0.99 -2.23
N ARG A 96 -11.43 0.77 -0.93
CA ARG A 96 -11.93 1.63 0.16
C ARG A 96 -10.78 2.48 0.70
N LEU A 97 -10.72 3.72 0.23
CA LEU A 97 -9.80 4.75 0.72
C LEU A 97 -10.28 5.28 2.08
N ASN A 98 -9.42 6.01 2.80
CA ASN A 98 -9.72 6.57 4.14
C ASN A 98 -10.27 5.52 5.12
N THR A 99 -9.81 4.27 4.99
CA THR A 99 -10.30 3.14 5.76
C THR A 99 -9.13 2.41 6.38
N GLU A 100 -8.89 2.65 7.67
CA GLU A 100 -7.82 2.01 8.42
C GLU A 100 -8.31 0.69 9.00
N VAL A 101 -7.63 -0.42 8.69
CA VAL A 101 -7.87 -1.69 9.35
C VAL A 101 -7.17 -1.68 10.71
N VAL A 102 -7.95 -1.72 11.79
CA VAL A 102 -7.46 -1.60 13.16
C VAL A 102 -7.41 -2.94 13.91
N SER A 103 -8.10 -3.96 13.41
CA SER A 103 -8.06 -5.31 14.01
C SER A 103 -8.41 -6.38 12.98
N LEU A 104 -7.75 -7.53 13.13
CA LEU A 104 -8.01 -8.75 12.38
C LEU A 104 -8.16 -9.90 13.39
N ARG A 105 -9.28 -10.60 13.35
CA ARG A 105 -9.48 -11.83 14.13
C ARG A 105 -10.03 -12.95 13.26
N LYS A 106 -9.70 -14.18 13.60
CA LYS A 106 -10.30 -15.36 12.97
C LYS A 106 -11.46 -15.84 13.82
N ASP A 107 -12.62 -16.02 13.21
CA ASP A 107 -13.84 -16.48 13.87
C ASP A 107 -14.61 -17.46 12.98
N ALA A 108 -15.00 -18.61 13.54
CA ALA A 108 -15.75 -19.67 12.84
C ALA A 108 -15.23 -19.99 11.41
N GLY A 109 -13.92 -19.99 11.20
CA GLY A 109 -13.28 -20.28 9.90
C GLY A 109 -13.18 -19.10 8.93
N HIS A 110 -13.75 -17.94 9.27
CA HIS A 110 -13.68 -16.70 8.51
C HIS A 110 -12.77 -15.67 9.20
N TRP A 111 -12.46 -14.60 8.49
CA TRP A 111 -11.75 -13.45 9.02
C TRP A 111 -12.72 -12.30 9.27
N VAL A 112 -12.73 -11.80 10.49
CA VAL A 112 -13.46 -10.58 10.85
C VAL A 112 -12.45 -9.43 10.92
N ILE A 113 -12.70 -8.42 10.09
CA ILE A 113 -11.87 -7.23 9.97
C ILE A 113 -12.63 -6.05 10.55
N ARG A 114 -12.04 -5.37 11.52
CA ARG A 114 -12.55 -4.09 12.02
C ARG A 114 -11.82 -2.94 11.35
N CYS A 115 -12.60 -2.04 10.74
CA CYS A 115 -12.11 -0.86 10.05
C CYS A 115 -12.59 0.41 10.75
N ALA A 116 -11.70 1.39 10.90
CA ALA A 116 -12.03 2.75 11.29
C ALA A 116 -12.06 3.65 10.04
N SER A 117 -13.18 4.33 9.80
CA SER A 117 -13.33 5.32 8.73
C SER A 117 -14.24 6.45 9.20
N GLU A 118 -13.80 7.71 9.05
CA GLU A 118 -14.57 8.91 9.43
C GLU A 118 -15.16 8.86 10.85
N GLY A 119 -14.44 8.26 11.80
CA GLY A 119 -14.89 8.13 13.20
C GLY A 119 -15.96 7.06 13.43
N LYS A 120 -16.24 6.22 12.42
CA LYS A 120 -17.09 5.03 12.55
C LYS A 120 -16.26 3.76 12.45
N ASP A 121 -16.50 2.87 13.40
CA ASP A 121 -15.96 1.52 13.36
C ASP A 121 -16.97 0.60 12.64
N THR A 122 -16.49 -0.12 11.64
CA THR A 122 -17.25 -1.12 10.90
C THR A 122 -16.58 -2.48 11.02
N GLU A 123 -17.36 -3.55 10.97
CA GLU A 123 -16.84 -4.91 10.90
C GLU A 123 -17.31 -5.58 9.60
N ASP A 124 -16.38 -6.17 8.89
CA ASP A 124 -16.63 -6.94 7.66
C ASP A 124 -16.06 -8.35 7.81
N ILE A 125 -16.69 -9.32 7.13
CA ILE A 125 -16.32 -10.74 7.16
C ILE A 125 -15.80 -11.18 5.79
N PHE A 126 -14.66 -11.86 5.78
CA PHE A 126 -13.99 -12.33 4.57
C PHE A 126 -13.54 -13.80 4.68
N ASP A 127 -13.47 -14.48 3.54
CA ASP A 127 -12.97 -15.85 3.47
C ASP A 127 -11.45 -15.88 3.67
N ARG A 128 -10.74 -14.90 3.10
CA ARG A 128 -9.28 -14.81 3.09
C ARG A 128 -8.82 -13.37 3.25
N VAL A 129 -7.60 -13.22 3.75
CA VAL A 129 -6.95 -11.92 3.94
C VAL A 129 -5.54 -11.96 3.38
N ILE A 130 -5.17 -10.90 2.67
CA ILE A 130 -3.80 -10.63 2.22
C ILE A 130 -3.31 -9.38 2.95
N ILE A 131 -2.21 -9.50 3.69
CA ILE A 131 -1.59 -8.38 4.39
C ILE A 131 -0.53 -7.76 3.49
N ALA A 132 -0.72 -6.50 3.10
CA ALA A 132 0.14 -5.76 2.18
C ALA A 132 0.51 -4.36 2.73
N THR A 133 0.64 -4.24 4.05
CA THR A 133 0.88 -2.97 4.77
C THR A 133 2.28 -2.40 4.57
N GLY A 134 3.23 -3.24 4.13
CA GLY A 134 4.65 -2.91 4.10
C GLY A 134 5.27 -2.79 5.50
N GLU A 135 6.59 -2.64 5.55
CA GLU A 135 7.36 -2.69 6.81
C GLU A 135 8.04 -1.36 7.17
N LEU A 136 8.15 -0.44 6.22
CA LEU A 136 8.98 0.77 6.34
C LEU A 136 8.25 1.98 6.97
N TRP A 137 7.08 1.77 7.56
CA TRP A 137 6.24 2.84 8.10
C TRP A 137 6.53 3.21 9.55
N GLN A 138 7.12 2.30 10.32
CA GLN A 138 7.48 2.55 11.72
C GLN A 138 8.99 2.70 11.87
N PRO A 139 9.50 3.89 12.22
CA PRO A 139 10.93 4.10 12.36
C PRO A 139 11.48 3.32 13.56
N ARG A 140 12.44 2.44 13.33
CA ARG A 140 13.20 1.79 14.41
C ARG A 140 14.30 2.74 14.88
N ARG A 141 14.04 3.45 15.97
CA ARG A 141 15.01 4.35 16.61
C ARG A 141 15.76 3.60 17.70
N PRO A 142 17.08 3.35 17.56
CA PRO A 142 17.85 2.80 18.66
C PRO A 142 17.88 3.80 19.83
N PRO A 143 17.99 3.34 21.08
CA PRO A 143 18.15 4.23 22.21
C PRO A 143 19.43 5.06 22.02
N CYS A 144 19.29 6.38 22.00
CA CYS A 144 20.42 7.29 21.89
C CYS A 144 21.16 7.36 23.24
N GLN A 145 22.35 6.78 23.32
CA GLN A 145 23.29 7.13 24.37
C GLN A 145 23.89 8.49 24.00
N VAL A 146 23.26 9.56 24.44
CA VAL A 146 23.79 10.92 24.26
C VAL A 146 25.15 10.98 24.98
N ARG A 147 26.26 10.83 24.25
CA ARG A 147 27.52 11.40 24.70
C ARG A 147 27.32 12.90 24.63
N LYS A 148 27.29 13.55 25.81
CA LYS A 148 27.38 15.01 25.95
C LYS A 148 28.59 15.47 25.14
N THR A 149 28.36 15.87 23.90
CA THR A 149 29.37 16.48 23.05
C THR A 149 29.13 17.98 23.13
N SER A 150 30.25 18.69 23.32
CA SER A 150 30.35 20.10 23.69
C SER A 150 29.47 21.03 22.86
N PRO A 151 29.05 22.19 23.41
CA PRO A 151 28.14 23.11 22.72
C PRO A 151 28.67 23.51 21.35
N GLU A 152 27.76 23.51 20.37
CA GLU A 152 27.98 24.01 19.01
C GLU A 152 28.46 25.47 19.06
N ARG A 153 29.49 25.79 18.26
CA ARG A 153 30.05 27.15 18.13
C ARG A 153 29.25 27.99 17.17
#